data_AF-A0A2N2YNW5-F1
#
_entry.id   AF-A0A2N2YNW5-F1
#
_cell.length_a   1.000
_cell.length_b   1.000
_cell.length_c   1.000
_cell.angle_alpha   90.00
_cell.angle_beta   90.00
_cell.angle_gamma   90.00
#
_symmetry.space_group_name_H-M   'P 1'
#
loop_
_entity.id
_entity.type
_entity.pdbx_description
1 polymer ?
#
loop_
_entity_poly.entity_id
_entity_poly.type
_entity_poly.pdbx_seq_one_letter_code
_entity_poly.pdbx_strand_id
1 'polypeptide(L)'
;MQNADFPKILLNGKSVEAELKDGVIHIPFKYLKKETTHIQIGSFDFSKTNSPIPLWMSIFPPLIAILMALWIREVYSALFIGILFGTTIIYFYQGSNLFVAVFQGIFSFIDTYLITTLSDRGHLSIIIFSLLIGGMVNLITKNGGMKGVVNVLSRYAKSPQSGQLVTWIMGVAIFFDDYANTLVVGNTMRPVTDKLRVSREKLAYIVDSTAAPVAAIAFITTWIGAEISYIQNGIDTLNLDESAYNVFLNSLVYSFYPVFTLIFILILIYRNVDYGPMLKAERKARTVGITEQAVNQGFSNDLQISDAIKARW
;
A
#
# COMPACT_ATOMS: atom_id res chain seq x y z
N MET A 1 -1.29 30.29 -39.64
CA MET A 1 -0.94 30.07 -41.05
C MET A 1 -1.06 28.58 -41.33
N GLN A 2 -2.13 28.18 -42.02
CA GLN A 2 -2.32 26.84 -42.58
C GLN A 2 -1.41 26.66 -43.82
N ASN A 3 -1.06 25.40 -44.11
CA ASN A 3 -0.48 24.88 -45.36
C ASN A 3 0.97 25.25 -45.67
N ALA A 4 1.90 24.49 -45.10
CA ALA A 4 2.99 23.91 -45.86
C ALA A 4 2.75 22.40 -45.91
N ASP A 5 2.87 21.77 -47.09
CA ASP A 5 2.74 20.33 -47.32
C ASP A 5 3.56 19.55 -46.27
N PHE A 6 2.91 19.11 -45.20
CA PHE A 6 3.56 18.19 -44.27
C PHE A 6 3.69 16.85 -44.99
N PRO A 7 4.90 16.29 -45.15
CA PRO A 7 5.08 15.05 -45.87
C PRO A 7 4.23 13.96 -45.21
N LYS A 8 3.46 13.23 -46.03
CA LYS A 8 2.64 12.10 -45.56
C LYS A 8 3.54 11.13 -44.78
N ILE A 9 3.13 10.83 -43.56
CA ILE A 9 3.85 9.90 -42.70
C ILE A 9 3.29 8.51 -42.94
N LEU A 10 4.13 7.62 -43.46
CA LEU A 10 3.78 6.23 -43.67
C LEU A 10 4.37 5.40 -42.54
N LEU A 11 3.54 4.60 -41.89
CA LEU A 11 3.91 3.65 -40.84
C LEU A 11 3.57 2.26 -41.37
N ASN A 12 4.59 1.44 -41.63
CA ASN A 12 4.48 0.16 -42.34
C ASN A 12 3.72 0.28 -43.68
N GLY A 13 3.96 1.37 -44.42
CA GLY A 13 3.32 1.66 -45.71
C GLY A 13 1.90 2.22 -45.63
N LYS A 14 1.33 2.42 -44.43
CA LYS A 14 0.01 3.03 -44.25
C LYS A 14 0.13 4.48 -43.77
N SER A 15 -0.64 5.40 -44.36
CA SER A 15 -0.71 6.79 -43.89
C SER A 15 -1.32 6.84 -42.50
N VAL A 16 -0.66 7.51 -41.56
CA VAL A 16 -1.17 7.71 -40.19
C VAL A 16 -1.33 9.20 -39.93
N GLU A 17 -2.41 9.58 -39.25
CA GLU A 17 -2.59 10.95 -38.76
C GLU A 17 -1.61 11.22 -37.62
N ALA A 18 -0.93 12.35 -37.68
CA ALA A 18 0.09 12.71 -36.72
C ALA A 18 -0.16 14.13 -36.19
N GLU A 19 0.01 14.31 -34.88
CA GLU A 19 -0.07 15.61 -34.24
C GLU A 19 1.32 16.22 -34.12
N LEU A 20 1.50 17.45 -34.61
CA LEU A 20 2.72 18.21 -34.38
C LEU A 20 2.54 19.06 -33.11
N LYS A 21 3.31 18.76 -32.06
CA LYS A 21 3.41 19.59 -30.85
C LYS A 21 4.88 19.87 -30.56
N ASP A 22 5.23 21.15 -30.42
CA ASP A 22 6.58 21.62 -30.09
C ASP A 22 7.72 21.07 -30.96
N GLY A 23 7.47 20.86 -32.26
CA GLY A 23 8.44 20.30 -33.20
C GLY A 23 8.61 18.78 -33.13
N VAL A 24 7.85 18.10 -32.27
CA VAL A 24 7.78 16.64 -32.17
C VAL A 24 6.50 16.13 -32.81
N ILE A 25 6.63 15.08 -33.63
CA ILE A 25 5.52 14.41 -34.28
C ILE A 25 5.03 13.29 -33.36
N HIS A 26 3.81 13.41 -32.87
CA HIS A 26 3.14 12.40 -32.06
C HIS A 26 2.25 11.52 -32.93
N ILE A 27 2.55 10.22 -32.96
CA ILE A 27 1.77 9.23 -33.70
C ILE A 27 1.24 8.20 -32.70
N PRO A 28 -0.08 8.16 -32.43
CA PRO A 28 -0.64 7.17 -31.52
C PRO A 28 -0.63 5.80 -32.20
N PHE A 29 0.29 4.92 -31.80
CA PHE A 29 0.38 3.55 -32.32
C PHE A 29 0.60 2.54 -31.19
N LYS A 30 -0.20 1.47 -31.16
CA LYS A 30 -0.12 0.42 -30.14
C LYS A 30 0.49 -0.85 -30.72
N TYR A 31 1.66 -1.24 -30.21
CA TYR A 31 2.33 -2.48 -30.59
C TYR A 31 1.73 -3.67 -29.83
N LEU A 32 1.13 -4.62 -30.55
CA LEU A 32 0.58 -5.85 -29.95
C LEU A 32 1.57 -7.02 -29.98
N LYS A 33 2.53 -7.01 -30.92
CA LYS A 33 3.55 -8.04 -31.10
C LYS A 33 4.88 -7.39 -31.46
N LYS A 34 5.96 -8.17 -31.37
CA LYS A 34 7.28 -7.75 -31.83
C LYS A 34 7.25 -7.56 -33.34
N GLU A 35 7.36 -6.32 -33.78
CA GLU A 35 7.31 -5.94 -35.20
C GLU A 35 8.35 -4.85 -35.50
N THR A 36 8.96 -4.95 -36.67
CA THR A 36 9.82 -3.88 -37.20
C THR A 36 8.93 -2.84 -37.84
N THR A 37 8.96 -1.63 -37.27
CA THR A 37 8.16 -0.52 -37.73
C THR A 37 8.98 0.31 -38.69
N HIS A 38 8.53 0.39 -39.93
CA HIS A 38 9.09 1.25 -40.96
C HIS A 38 8.33 2.58 -40.95
N ILE A 39 9.03 3.65 -40.59
CA ILE A 39 8.51 5.02 -40.55
C ILE A 39 9.13 5.79 -41.70
N GLN A 40 8.30 6.19 -42.66
CA GLN A 40 8.72 7.00 -43.79
C GLN A 40 8.11 8.40 -43.69
N ILE A 41 8.97 9.42 -43.70
CA ILE A 41 8.58 10.84 -43.66
C ILE A 41 9.27 11.52 -44.85
N GLY A 42 8.56 11.68 -45.96
CA GLY A 42 9.14 12.22 -47.20
C GLY A 42 10.28 11.32 -47.70
N SER A 43 11.50 11.86 -47.72
CA SER A 43 12.73 11.15 -48.13
C SER A 43 13.43 10.39 -47.01
N PHE A 44 12.97 10.53 -45.77
CA PHE A 44 13.57 9.86 -44.62
C PHE A 44 12.88 8.51 -44.37
N ASP A 45 13.68 7.46 -44.25
CA ASP A 45 13.24 6.12 -43.87
C ASP A 45 13.93 5.71 -42.57
N PHE A 46 13.13 5.41 -41.55
CA PHE A 46 13.59 4.94 -40.25
C PHE A 46 12.92 3.62 -39.92
N SER A 47 13.73 2.61 -39.61
CA SER A 47 13.24 1.30 -39.18
C SER A 47 13.58 1.07 -37.72
N LYS A 48 12.58 0.81 -36.87
CA LYS A 48 12.79 0.49 -35.45
C LYS A 48 12.06 -0.79 -35.08
N THR A 49 12.78 -1.75 -34.53
CA THR A 49 12.18 -2.97 -33.98
C THR A 49 11.66 -2.69 -32.58
N ASN A 50 10.35 -2.76 -32.39
CA ASN A 50 9.71 -2.56 -31.10
C ASN A 50 9.32 -3.92 -30.54
N SER A 51 9.80 -4.25 -29.33
CA SER A 51 9.41 -5.45 -28.60
C SER A 51 8.53 -5.03 -27.42
N PRO A 52 7.19 -5.00 -27.56
CA PRO A 52 6.32 -4.59 -26.46
C PRO A 52 6.46 -5.55 -25.28
N ILE A 53 6.47 -5.00 -24.06
CA ILE A 53 6.51 -5.78 -22.83
C ILE A 53 5.15 -6.48 -22.67
N PRO A 54 5.10 -7.81 -22.51
CA PRO A 54 3.87 -8.52 -22.22
C PRO A 54 3.24 -8.02 -20.92
N LEU A 55 1.92 -7.81 -20.88
CA LEU A 55 1.25 -7.23 -19.71
C LEU A 55 1.48 -8.04 -18.43
N TRP A 56 1.49 -9.37 -18.50
CA TRP A 56 1.71 -10.23 -17.33
C TRP A 56 3.10 -10.05 -16.70
N MET A 57 4.07 -9.49 -17.44
CA MET A 57 5.40 -9.20 -16.94
C MET A 57 5.38 -8.09 -15.87
N SER A 58 4.34 -7.24 -15.83
CA SER A 58 4.18 -6.22 -14.78
C SER A 58 3.93 -6.80 -13.38
N ILE A 59 3.55 -8.08 -13.29
CA ILE A 59 3.30 -8.78 -12.03
C ILE A 59 4.63 -9.20 -11.37
N PHE A 60 5.69 -9.40 -12.15
CA PHE A 60 6.97 -9.89 -11.63
C PHE A 60 7.63 -8.95 -10.62
N PRO A 61 7.77 -7.62 -10.89
CA PRO A 61 8.38 -6.70 -9.94
C PRO A 61 7.74 -6.71 -8.54
N PRO A 62 6.40 -6.55 -8.38
CA PRO A 62 5.78 -6.60 -7.06
C PRO A 62 5.83 -8.00 -6.44
N LEU A 63 5.70 -9.07 -7.24
CA LEU A 63 5.81 -10.44 -6.73
C LEU A 63 7.19 -10.71 -6.12
N ILE A 64 8.25 -10.30 -6.83
CA ILE A 64 9.63 -10.45 -6.35
C ILE A 64 9.85 -9.61 -5.09
N ALA A 65 9.36 -8.37 -5.06
CA ALA A 65 9.43 -7.54 -3.85
C ALA A 65 8.80 -8.26 -2.65
N ILE A 66 7.60 -8.84 -2.80
CA ILE A 66 6.92 -9.59 -1.74
C ILE A 66 7.73 -10.83 -1.31
N LEU A 67 8.18 -11.64 -2.26
CA LEU A 67 8.96 -12.84 -1.97
C LEU A 67 10.28 -12.51 -1.25
N MET A 68 10.98 -11.47 -1.70
CA MET A 68 12.22 -11.01 -1.09
C MET A 68 11.97 -10.41 0.30
N ALA A 69 10.85 -9.70 0.51
CA ALA A 69 10.49 -9.17 1.81
C ALA A 69 10.24 -10.30 2.82
N LEU A 70 9.59 -11.38 2.40
CA LEU A 70 9.35 -12.56 3.23
C LEU A 70 10.65 -13.35 3.51
N TRP A 71 11.56 -13.40 2.55
CA TRP A 71 12.82 -14.13 2.68
C TRP A 71 13.87 -13.38 3.50
N ILE A 72 14.18 -12.13 3.13
CA ILE A 72 15.19 -11.29 3.80
C ILE A 72 14.64 -10.73 5.13
N ARG A 73 13.31 -10.63 5.27
CA ARG A 73 12.63 -9.96 6.40
C ARG A 73 13.03 -8.49 6.54
N GLU A 74 13.33 -7.85 5.41
CA GLU A 74 13.76 -6.47 5.34
C GLU A 74 13.09 -5.82 4.11
N VAL A 75 12.27 -4.79 4.37
CA VAL A 75 11.34 -4.24 3.38
C VAL A 75 12.06 -3.33 2.38
N TYR A 76 13.05 -2.56 2.81
CA TYR A 76 13.70 -1.57 1.94
C TYR A 76 14.53 -2.25 0.85
N SER A 77 15.34 -3.26 1.18
CA SER A 77 16.09 -4.04 0.19
C SER A 77 15.15 -4.81 -0.73
N ALA A 78 14.05 -5.35 -0.20
CA ALA A 78 13.06 -6.07 -1.00
C ALA A 78 12.38 -5.17 -2.05
N LEU A 79 12.00 -3.94 -1.66
CA LEU A 79 11.48 -2.93 -2.58
C LEU A 79 12.53 -2.53 -3.63
N PHE A 80 13.78 -2.31 -3.23
CA PHE A 80 14.87 -2.01 -4.16
C PHE A 80 15.07 -3.13 -5.19
N ILE A 81 15.08 -4.40 -4.76
CA ILE A 81 15.22 -5.55 -5.66
C ILE A 81 14.02 -5.65 -6.61
N GLY A 82 12.80 -5.40 -6.13
CA GLY A 82 11.59 -5.35 -6.97
C GLY A 82 11.68 -4.29 -8.06
N ILE A 83 12.09 -3.07 -7.70
CA ILE A 83 12.31 -1.97 -8.65
C ILE A 83 13.40 -2.33 -9.65
N LEU A 84 14.52 -2.90 -9.18
CA LEU A 84 15.62 -3.34 -10.04
C LEU A 84 15.15 -4.38 -11.06
N PHE A 85 14.30 -5.32 -10.66
CA PHE A 85 13.67 -6.27 -11.58
C PHE A 85 12.79 -5.55 -12.62
N GLY A 86 11.98 -4.58 -12.18
CA GLY A 86 11.15 -3.76 -13.08
C GLY A 86 11.97 -3.02 -14.13
N THR A 87 13.02 -2.30 -13.70
CA THR A 87 13.91 -1.57 -14.61
C THR A 87 14.66 -2.53 -15.54
N THR A 88 15.12 -3.68 -15.03
CA THR A 88 15.81 -4.69 -15.85
C THR A 88 14.90 -5.23 -16.95
N ILE A 89 13.62 -5.50 -16.64
CA ILE A 89 12.62 -5.92 -17.64
C ILE A 89 12.48 -4.84 -18.72
N ILE A 90 12.37 -3.56 -18.33
CA ILE A 90 12.24 -2.45 -19.28
C ILE A 90 13.44 -2.42 -20.24
N TYR A 91 14.68 -2.43 -19.74
CA TYR A 91 15.87 -2.37 -20.60
C TYR A 91 16.07 -3.63 -21.42
N PHE A 92 15.74 -4.81 -20.88
CA PHE A 92 15.82 -6.07 -21.62
C PHE A 92 14.89 -6.04 -22.85
N TYR A 93 13.66 -5.55 -22.71
CA TYR A 93 12.72 -5.42 -23.82
C TYR A 93 13.03 -4.25 -24.77
N GLN A 94 13.86 -3.29 -24.35
CA GLN A 94 14.43 -2.26 -25.23
C GLN A 94 15.60 -2.78 -26.11
N GLY A 95 16.03 -4.02 -25.92
CA GLY A 95 17.06 -4.67 -26.74
C GLY A 95 18.43 -4.81 -26.08
N SER A 96 18.57 -4.41 -24.80
CA SER A 96 19.80 -4.64 -24.05
C SER A 96 19.96 -6.11 -23.67
N ASN A 97 21.19 -6.63 -23.73
CA ASN A 97 21.51 -7.95 -23.17
C ASN A 97 21.23 -7.97 -21.66
N LEU A 98 20.89 -9.14 -21.09
CA LEU A 98 20.49 -9.25 -19.68
C LEU A 98 21.49 -8.60 -18.71
N PHE A 99 22.79 -8.85 -18.88
CA PHE A 99 23.83 -8.27 -18.05
C PHE A 99 23.82 -6.73 -18.14
N VAL A 100 23.75 -6.18 -19.36
CA VAL A 100 23.70 -4.73 -19.58
C VAL A 100 22.41 -4.13 -19.03
N ALA A 101 21.28 -4.81 -19.18
CA ALA A 101 19.98 -4.38 -18.69
C ALA A 101 19.94 -4.26 -17.16
N VAL A 102 20.61 -5.15 -16.43
CA VAL A 102 20.73 -5.05 -14.97
C VAL A 102 21.53 -3.81 -14.57
N PHE A 103 22.71 -3.60 -15.17
CA PHE A 103 23.54 -2.42 -14.87
C PHE A 103 22.81 -1.12 -15.24
N GLN A 104 22.24 -1.04 -16.44
CA GLN A 104 21.41 0.10 -16.86
C GLN A 104 20.23 0.30 -15.93
N GLY A 105 19.58 -0.77 -15.47
CA GLY A 105 18.50 -0.71 -14.48
C GLY A 105 18.92 -0.03 -13.18
N ILE A 106 20.07 -0.41 -12.62
CA ILE A 106 20.61 0.20 -11.40
C ILE A 106 20.86 1.70 -11.59
N PHE A 107 21.50 2.10 -12.69
CA PHE A 107 21.77 3.52 -12.95
C PHE A 107 20.48 4.29 -13.19
N SER A 108 19.55 3.71 -13.98
CA SER A 108 18.26 4.30 -14.32
C SER A 108 17.40 4.61 -13.10
N PHE A 109 17.50 3.77 -12.07
CA PHE A 109 16.79 3.96 -10.82
C PHE A 109 17.18 5.30 -10.19
N ILE A 110 18.48 5.60 -10.11
CA ILE A 110 18.99 6.82 -9.48
C ILE A 110 18.80 8.02 -10.41
N ASP A 111 19.20 7.91 -11.67
CA ASP A 111 19.29 9.05 -12.59
C ASP A 111 17.93 9.50 -13.16
N THR A 112 16.98 8.57 -13.32
CA THR A 112 15.74 8.81 -14.06
C THR A 112 14.55 8.60 -13.14
N TYR A 113 14.34 7.39 -12.64
CA TYR A 113 13.10 7.04 -11.95
C TYR A 113 12.97 7.74 -10.60
N LEU A 114 14.03 7.79 -9.79
CA LEU A 114 14.02 8.47 -8.50
C LEU A 114 13.82 9.98 -8.68
N ILE A 115 14.55 10.61 -9.60
CA ILE A 115 14.42 12.05 -9.88
C ILE A 115 13.02 12.38 -10.41
N THR A 116 12.50 11.60 -11.35
CA THR A 116 11.16 11.80 -11.92
C THR A 116 10.09 11.66 -10.85
N THR A 117 10.21 10.63 -9.99
CA THR A 117 9.26 10.38 -8.91
C THR A 117 9.29 11.49 -7.87
N LEU A 118 10.47 11.99 -7.48
CA LEU A 118 10.63 13.08 -6.51
C LEU A 118 10.28 14.46 -7.09
N SER A 119 10.30 14.62 -8.41
CA SER A 119 9.93 15.88 -9.07
C SER A 119 8.43 15.97 -9.35
N ASP A 120 7.70 14.85 -9.21
CA ASP A 120 6.26 14.81 -9.39
C ASP A 120 5.55 15.53 -8.23
N ARG A 121 4.71 16.51 -8.57
CA ARG A 121 3.98 17.31 -7.58
C ARG A 121 2.99 16.46 -6.78
N GLY A 122 2.39 15.45 -7.40
CA GLY A 122 1.48 14.53 -6.73
C GLY A 122 2.20 13.71 -5.67
N HIS A 123 3.29 13.05 -6.05
CA HIS A 123 4.13 12.27 -5.11
C HIS A 123 4.70 13.13 -3.97
N LEU A 124 5.19 14.34 -4.26
CA LEU A 124 5.66 15.26 -3.22
C LEU A 124 4.54 15.65 -2.24
N SER A 125 3.34 15.92 -2.75
CA SER A 125 2.18 16.24 -1.92
C SER A 125 1.84 15.09 -0.98
N ILE A 126 1.91 13.84 -1.45
CA ILE A 126 1.71 12.65 -0.63
C ILE A 126 2.79 12.54 0.45
N ILE A 127 4.06 12.71 0.10
CA ILE A 127 5.17 12.62 1.07
C ILE A 127 4.96 13.65 2.19
N ILE A 128 4.68 14.91 1.83
CA ILE A 128 4.45 15.98 2.81
C ILE A 128 3.20 15.67 3.65
N PHE A 129 2.10 15.26 3.01
CA PHE A 129 0.86 14.92 3.71
C PHE A 129 1.04 13.76 4.69
N SER A 130 1.68 12.66 4.26
CA SER A 130 1.98 11.51 5.11
C SER A 130 2.90 11.88 6.27
N LEU A 131 3.90 12.75 6.06
CA LEU A 131 4.74 13.27 7.14
C LEU A 131 3.95 14.12 8.15
N LEU A 132 3.03 14.96 7.68
CA LEU A 132 2.18 15.79 8.55
C LEU A 132 1.21 14.94 9.38
N ILE A 133 0.53 13.97 8.76
CA ILE A 133 -0.35 13.04 9.48
C ILE A 133 0.47 12.20 10.47
N GLY A 134 1.61 11.64 10.05
CA GLY A 134 2.51 10.89 10.94
C GLY A 134 2.99 11.73 12.13
N GLY A 135 3.31 13.01 11.91
CA GLY A 135 3.67 13.96 12.97
C GLY A 135 2.51 14.23 13.94
N MET A 136 1.29 14.46 13.43
CA MET A 136 0.08 14.62 14.25
C MET A 136 -0.20 13.38 15.09
N VAL A 137 -0.10 12.19 14.49
CA VAL A 137 -0.29 10.90 15.18
C VAL A 137 0.73 10.70 16.29
N ASN A 138 2.01 11.02 16.03
CA ASN A 138 3.06 10.96 17.04
C ASN A 138 2.78 11.92 18.20
N LEU A 139 2.32 13.15 17.91
CA LEU A 139 1.96 14.13 18.92
C LEU A 139 0.80 13.64 19.82
N ILE A 140 -0.28 13.10 19.23
CA ILE A 140 -1.43 12.54 19.96
C ILE A 140 -0.97 11.38 20.86
N THR A 141 -0.08 10.53 20.33
CA THR A 141 0.48 9.38 21.03
C THR A 141 1.34 9.82 22.22
N LYS A 142 2.26 10.77 22.02
CA LYS A 142 3.14 11.31 23.08
C LYS A 142 2.39 12.12 24.14
N ASN A 143 1.32 12.81 23.77
CA ASN A 143 0.48 13.55 24.72
C ASN A 143 -0.43 12.64 25.55
N GLY A 144 -0.46 11.34 25.28
CA GLY A 144 -1.22 10.36 26.04
C GLY A 144 -2.70 10.25 25.64
N GLY A 145 -3.14 10.88 24.54
CA GLY A 145 -4.53 10.79 24.07
C GLY A 145 -4.95 9.35 23.81
N MET A 146 -4.03 8.58 23.22
CA MET A 146 -4.18 7.13 23.00
C MET A 146 -4.39 6.36 24.30
N LYS A 147 -3.59 6.66 25.33
CA LYS A 147 -3.73 6.08 26.68
C LYS A 147 -5.07 6.47 27.32
N GLY A 148 -5.56 7.69 27.11
CA GLY A 148 -6.86 8.15 27.60
C GLY A 148 -8.02 7.31 27.06
N VAL A 149 -8.07 7.12 25.73
CA VAL A 149 -9.05 6.25 25.07
C VAL A 149 -9.01 4.84 25.65
N VAL A 150 -7.81 4.29 25.84
CA VAL A 150 -7.67 2.94 26.41
C VAL A 150 -8.14 2.87 27.86
N ASN A 151 -7.78 3.84 28.70
CA ASN A 151 -8.13 3.88 30.11
C ASN A 151 -9.64 3.96 30.34
N VAL A 152 -10.37 4.59 29.41
CA VAL A 152 -11.83 4.66 29.43
C VAL A 152 -12.43 3.32 28.99
N LEU A 153 -12.00 2.80 27.84
CA LEU A 153 -12.60 1.61 27.23
C LEU A 153 -12.25 0.30 27.96
N SER A 154 -11.04 0.19 28.52
CA SER A 154 -10.59 -1.00 29.25
C SER A 154 -11.45 -1.34 30.47
N ARG A 155 -12.14 -0.37 31.06
CA ARG A 155 -13.02 -0.57 32.23
C ARG A 155 -14.24 -1.45 31.91
N TYR A 156 -14.60 -1.56 30.64
CA TYR A 156 -15.72 -2.37 30.16
C TYR A 156 -15.31 -3.81 29.80
N ALA A 157 -14.01 -4.12 29.81
CA ALA A 157 -13.46 -5.45 29.54
C ALA A 157 -13.54 -6.36 30.80
N LYS A 158 -14.75 -6.79 31.16
CA LYS A 158 -15.03 -7.62 32.34
C LYS A 158 -15.13 -9.12 32.05
N SER A 159 -15.44 -9.48 30.80
CA SER A 159 -15.62 -10.87 30.36
C SER A 159 -14.81 -11.10 29.09
N PRO A 160 -14.55 -12.35 28.69
CA PRO A 160 -13.79 -12.60 27.47
C PRO A 160 -14.43 -12.04 26.21
N GLN A 161 -15.76 -12.09 26.11
CA GLN A 161 -16.51 -11.48 25.00
C GLN A 161 -16.40 -9.96 25.04
N SER A 162 -16.63 -9.34 26.21
CA SER A 162 -16.56 -7.88 26.32
C SER A 162 -15.14 -7.34 26.18
N GLY A 163 -14.12 -8.09 26.58
CA GLY A 163 -12.72 -7.75 26.35
C GLY A 163 -12.36 -7.73 24.87
N GLN A 164 -12.79 -8.74 24.11
CA GLN A 164 -12.62 -8.76 22.65
C GLN A 164 -13.39 -7.64 21.96
N LEU A 165 -14.62 -7.34 22.41
CA LEU A 165 -15.41 -6.24 21.88
C LEU A 165 -14.75 -4.88 22.14
N VAL A 166 -14.20 -4.68 23.35
CA VAL A 166 -13.43 -3.48 23.69
C VAL A 166 -12.20 -3.36 22.80
N THR A 167 -11.44 -4.43 22.59
CA THR A 167 -10.30 -4.45 21.65
C THR A 167 -10.75 -4.02 20.26
N TRP A 168 -11.85 -4.56 19.76
CA TRP A 168 -12.39 -4.23 18.44
C TRP A 168 -12.81 -2.76 18.35
N ILE A 169 -13.53 -2.23 19.35
CA ILE A 169 -13.94 -0.81 19.41
C ILE A 169 -12.71 0.09 19.45
N MET A 170 -11.67 -0.27 20.21
CA MET A 170 -10.43 0.49 20.25
C MET A 170 -9.75 0.51 18.88
N GLY A 171 -9.72 -0.62 18.18
CA GLY A 171 -9.22 -0.67 16.81
C GLY A 171 -9.98 0.25 15.88
N VAL A 172 -11.31 0.27 15.95
CA VAL A 172 -12.11 1.21 15.13
C VAL A 172 -11.90 2.67 15.56
N ALA A 173 -11.73 2.95 16.84
CA ALA A 173 -11.50 4.30 17.35
C ALA A 173 -10.13 4.87 16.94
N ILE A 174 -9.14 4.01 16.73
CA ILE A 174 -7.77 4.36 16.34
C ILE A 174 -7.61 4.15 14.83
N PHE A 175 -8.52 4.75 14.05
CA PHE A 175 -8.59 4.53 12.59
C PHE A 175 -7.54 5.26 11.77
N PHE A 176 -6.94 6.30 12.34
CA PHE A 176 -6.12 7.25 11.58
C PHE A 176 -4.74 6.69 11.17
N ASP A 177 -4.25 5.64 11.84
CA ASP A 177 -2.97 5.01 11.54
C ASP A 177 -2.95 3.55 12.03
N ASP A 178 -2.63 2.63 11.14
CA ASP A 178 -2.63 1.18 11.38
C ASP A 178 -1.47 0.72 12.27
N TYR A 179 -0.31 1.38 12.22
CA TYR A 179 0.81 1.12 13.13
C TYR A 179 0.47 1.53 14.57
N ALA A 180 -0.03 2.75 14.77
CA ALA A 180 -0.47 3.23 16.07
C ALA A 180 -1.59 2.36 16.62
N ASN A 181 -2.56 1.98 15.78
CA ASN A 181 -3.61 1.04 16.14
C ASN A 181 -3.03 -0.27 16.66
N THR A 182 -2.18 -0.92 15.87
CA THR A 182 -1.64 -2.24 16.21
C THR A 182 -0.78 -2.21 17.47
N LEU A 183 0.06 -1.20 17.60
CA LEU A 183 0.98 -1.04 18.72
C LEU A 183 0.22 -0.69 20.01
N VAL A 184 -0.69 0.28 19.96
CA VAL A 184 -1.42 0.76 21.15
C VAL A 184 -2.45 -0.25 21.59
N VAL A 185 -3.33 -0.70 20.70
CA VAL A 185 -4.38 -1.65 21.04
C VAL A 185 -3.76 -2.98 21.45
N GLY A 186 -2.81 -3.50 20.67
CA GLY A 186 -2.15 -4.76 20.94
C GLY A 186 -1.43 -4.79 22.28
N ASN A 187 -0.61 -3.79 22.60
CA ASN A 187 0.15 -3.77 23.86
C ASN A 187 -0.74 -3.49 25.07
N THR A 188 -1.74 -2.63 24.93
CA THR A 188 -2.57 -2.26 26.08
C THR A 188 -3.64 -3.30 26.39
N MET A 189 -4.22 -3.93 25.37
CA MET A 189 -5.21 -4.98 25.57
C MET A 189 -4.59 -6.32 25.94
N ARG A 190 -3.32 -6.60 25.60
CA ARG A 190 -2.63 -7.84 25.97
C ARG A 190 -2.78 -8.22 27.45
N PRO A 191 -2.42 -7.39 28.44
CA PRO A 191 -2.59 -7.76 29.85
C PRO A 191 -4.06 -7.94 30.26
N VAL A 192 -4.99 -7.25 29.59
CA VAL A 192 -6.43 -7.37 29.85
C VAL A 192 -6.97 -8.69 29.29
N THR A 193 -6.68 -9.00 28.03
CA THR A 193 -7.07 -10.25 27.37
C THR A 193 -6.41 -11.46 28.01
N ASP A 194 -5.17 -11.33 28.47
CA ASP A 194 -4.45 -12.40 29.17
C ASP A 194 -5.18 -12.77 30.48
N LYS A 195 -5.62 -11.77 31.27
CA LYS A 195 -6.45 -12.00 32.48
C LYS A 195 -7.82 -12.61 32.14
N LEU A 196 -8.39 -12.25 31.00
CA LEU A 196 -9.67 -12.77 30.50
C LEU A 196 -9.52 -14.10 29.75
N ARG A 197 -8.32 -14.70 29.72
CA ARG A 197 -8.04 -15.98 29.06
C ARG A 197 -8.41 -16.01 27.58
N VAL A 198 -8.22 -14.88 26.89
CA VAL A 198 -8.33 -14.78 25.42
C VAL A 198 -6.95 -14.97 24.82
N SER A 199 -6.80 -15.87 23.86
CA SER A 199 -5.49 -16.18 23.26
C SER A 199 -4.83 -14.96 22.59
N ARG A 200 -3.50 -14.94 22.58
CA ARG A 200 -2.72 -13.86 21.96
C ARG A 200 -2.90 -13.84 20.45
N GLU A 201 -3.15 -14.99 19.86
CA GLU A 201 -3.49 -15.19 18.46
C GLU A 201 -4.85 -14.56 18.13
N LYS A 202 -5.86 -14.74 18.99
CA LYS A 202 -7.17 -14.09 18.83
C LYS A 202 -7.06 -12.58 19.00
N LEU A 203 -6.28 -12.11 19.98
CA LEU A 203 -5.99 -10.68 20.13
C LEU A 203 -5.32 -10.11 18.88
N ALA A 204 -4.25 -10.74 18.40
CA ALA A 204 -3.52 -10.30 17.20
C ALA A 204 -4.44 -10.25 15.98
N TYR A 205 -5.31 -11.25 15.81
CA TYR A 205 -6.28 -11.28 14.73
C TYR A 205 -7.27 -10.12 14.79
N ILE A 206 -7.82 -9.82 15.99
CA ILE A 206 -8.75 -8.69 16.16
C ILE A 206 -8.04 -7.37 15.83
N VAL A 207 -6.84 -7.17 16.37
CA VAL A 207 -6.08 -5.94 16.18
C VAL A 207 -5.74 -5.72 14.70
N ASP A 208 -5.14 -6.71 14.04
CA ASP A 208 -4.75 -6.65 12.62
C ASP A 208 -5.95 -6.34 11.71
N SER A 209 -7.06 -7.02 11.96
CA SER A 209 -8.29 -6.88 11.19
C SER A 209 -9.09 -5.61 11.51
N THR A 210 -8.66 -4.83 12.50
CA THR A 210 -9.20 -3.48 12.75
C THR A 210 -8.22 -2.38 12.35
N ALA A 211 -6.93 -2.69 12.18
CA ALA A 211 -5.93 -1.72 11.78
C ALA A 211 -6.07 -1.40 10.28
N ALA A 212 -5.66 -2.32 9.40
CA ALA A 212 -5.68 -2.08 7.96
C ALA A 212 -7.10 -1.89 7.38
N PRO A 213 -8.11 -2.70 7.75
CA PRO A 213 -9.47 -2.51 7.26
C PRO A 213 -10.07 -1.14 7.56
N VAL A 214 -9.93 -0.63 8.78
CA VAL A 214 -10.49 0.68 9.13
C VAL A 214 -9.70 1.79 8.45
N ALA A 215 -8.37 1.65 8.36
CA ALA A 215 -7.52 2.61 7.69
C ALA A 215 -7.84 2.79 6.19
N ALA A 216 -8.34 1.74 5.53
CA ALA A 216 -8.72 1.73 4.11
C ALA A 216 -10.11 2.33 3.81
N ILE A 217 -10.96 2.54 4.83
CA ILE A 217 -12.32 3.09 4.63
C ILE A 217 -12.56 4.41 5.37
N ALA A 218 -11.65 4.79 6.26
CA ALA A 218 -11.79 6.01 7.02
C ALA A 218 -11.36 7.24 6.21
N PHE A 219 -12.02 8.36 6.46
CA PHE A 219 -11.87 9.59 5.68
C PHE A 219 -10.51 10.28 5.83
N ILE A 220 -9.84 10.10 6.96
CA ILE A 220 -8.58 10.75 7.31
C ILE A 220 -7.67 9.71 7.96
N THR A 221 -6.71 9.23 7.19
CA THR A 221 -5.75 8.20 7.62
C THR A 221 -4.37 8.49 7.04
N THR A 222 -3.37 7.72 7.46
CA THR A 222 -2.04 7.75 6.82
C THR A 222 -2.04 7.23 5.38
N TRP A 223 -3.09 6.52 4.95
CA TRP A 223 -3.22 5.90 3.62
C TRP A 223 -3.93 6.77 2.58
N ILE A 224 -4.77 7.72 2.99
CA ILE A 224 -5.62 8.51 2.09
C ILE A 224 -4.82 9.23 0.99
N GLY A 225 -3.60 9.69 1.28
CA GLY A 225 -2.73 10.33 0.28
C GLY A 225 -2.33 9.37 -0.85
N ALA A 226 -1.98 8.12 -0.51
CA ALA A 226 -1.64 7.10 -1.49
C ALA A 226 -2.88 6.69 -2.30
N GLU A 227 -4.02 6.49 -1.66
CA GLU A 227 -5.28 6.12 -2.32
C GLU A 227 -5.74 7.18 -3.33
N ILE A 228 -5.77 8.45 -2.92
CA ILE A 228 -6.12 9.57 -3.81
C ILE A 228 -5.16 9.65 -4.99
N SER A 229 -3.86 9.43 -4.78
CA SER A 229 -2.87 9.44 -5.86
C SER A 229 -3.09 8.32 -6.87
N TYR A 230 -3.35 7.10 -6.42
CA TYR A 230 -3.63 5.99 -7.32
C TYR A 230 -4.92 6.22 -8.12
N ILE A 231 -5.93 6.79 -7.46
CA ILE A 231 -7.18 7.16 -8.13
C ILE A 231 -6.94 8.28 -9.15
N GLN A 232 -6.18 9.32 -8.80
CA GLN A 232 -5.86 10.43 -9.70
C GLN A 232 -5.11 9.93 -10.94
N ASN A 233 -4.10 9.08 -10.76
CA ASN A 233 -3.38 8.45 -11.87
C ASN A 233 -4.33 7.66 -12.79
N GLY A 234 -5.33 6.99 -12.23
CA GLY A 234 -6.37 6.29 -13.00
C GLY A 234 -7.28 7.25 -13.78
N ILE A 235 -7.70 8.35 -13.15
CA ILE A 235 -8.51 9.41 -13.77
C ILE A 235 -7.78 10.05 -14.94
N ASP A 236 -6.51 10.41 -14.74
CA ASP A 236 -5.66 11.02 -15.77
C ASP A 236 -5.45 10.06 -16.95
N THR A 237 -5.24 8.77 -16.68
CA THR A 237 -5.09 7.74 -17.71
C THR A 237 -6.36 7.59 -18.56
N LEU A 238 -7.53 7.74 -17.94
CA LEU A 238 -8.83 7.62 -18.61
C LEU A 238 -9.35 8.95 -19.18
N ASN A 239 -8.65 10.07 -18.94
CA ASN A 239 -9.08 11.43 -19.25
C ASN A 239 -10.49 11.75 -18.73
N LEU A 240 -10.77 11.37 -17.49
CA LEU A 240 -12.04 11.67 -16.83
C LEU A 240 -11.97 13.04 -16.14
N ASP A 241 -13.06 13.81 -16.20
CA ASP A 241 -13.19 15.09 -15.49
C ASP A 241 -13.86 14.88 -14.13
N GLU A 242 -13.19 14.13 -13.25
CA GLU A 242 -13.68 13.79 -11.92
C GLU A 242 -12.63 14.10 -10.86
N SER A 243 -13.08 14.50 -9.67
CA SER A 243 -12.18 14.66 -8.52
C SER A 243 -11.80 13.30 -7.95
N ALA A 244 -10.50 13.04 -7.75
CA ALA A 244 -10.02 11.82 -7.10
C ALA A 244 -10.65 11.58 -5.72
N TYR A 245 -10.92 12.65 -4.95
CA TYR A 245 -11.60 12.53 -3.67
C TYR A 245 -13.07 12.11 -3.82
N ASN A 246 -13.78 12.62 -4.83
CA ASN A 246 -15.15 12.20 -5.13
C ASN A 246 -15.20 10.73 -5.55
N VAL A 247 -14.27 10.30 -6.39
CA VAL A 247 -14.15 8.90 -6.81
C VAL A 247 -13.84 7.99 -5.60
N PHE A 248 -12.96 8.43 -4.69
CA PHE A 248 -12.69 7.73 -3.43
C PHE A 248 -13.97 7.57 -2.59
N LEU A 249 -14.74 8.63 -2.37
CA LEU A 249 -15.98 8.56 -1.58
C LEU A 249 -16.99 7.58 -2.18
N ASN A 250 -17.14 7.58 -3.51
CA ASN A 250 -18.02 6.64 -4.19
C ASN A 250 -17.48 5.20 -4.16
N SER A 251 -16.15 5.03 -4.14
CA SER A 251 -15.52 3.71 -4.07
C SER A 251 -15.72 3.02 -2.71
N LEU A 252 -15.95 3.78 -1.62
CA LEU A 252 -16.19 3.24 -0.28
C LEU A 252 -17.36 2.23 -0.22
N VAL A 253 -18.39 2.41 -1.06
CA VAL A 253 -19.52 1.47 -1.15
C VAL A 253 -19.09 0.10 -1.67
N TYR A 254 -18.00 0.06 -2.44
CA TYR A 254 -17.40 -1.14 -3.02
C TYR A 254 -16.25 -1.72 -2.18
N SER A 255 -15.92 -1.12 -1.03
CA SER A 255 -14.91 -1.60 -0.08
C SER A 255 -15.44 -2.78 0.75
N PHE A 256 -15.81 -3.86 0.06
CA PHE A 256 -16.45 -5.04 0.66
C PHE A 256 -15.57 -5.74 1.67
N TYR A 257 -14.27 -5.92 1.37
CA TYR A 257 -13.37 -6.65 2.25
C TYR A 257 -13.22 -5.98 3.63
N PRO A 258 -12.92 -4.67 3.73
CA PRO A 258 -12.87 -4.00 5.02
C PRO A 258 -14.16 -4.12 5.83
N VAL A 259 -15.29 -3.82 5.20
CA VAL A 259 -16.61 -3.84 5.85
C VAL A 259 -16.95 -5.26 6.33
N PHE A 260 -16.79 -6.26 5.47
CA PHE A 260 -17.08 -7.65 5.83
C PHE A 260 -16.13 -8.19 6.89
N THR A 261 -14.85 -7.80 6.88
CA THR A 261 -13.89 -8.22 7.89
C THR A 261 -14.27 -7.68 9.27
N LEU A 262 -14.65 -6.40 9.36
CA LEU A 262 -15.10 -5.78 10.60
C LEU A 262 -16.36 -6.45 11.15
N ILE A 263 -17.35 -6.71 10.29
CA ILE A 263 -18.58 -7.42 10.65
C ILE A 263 -18.27 -8.87 11.06
N PHE A 264 -17.40 -9.55 10.32
CA PHE A 264 -17.04 -10.94 10.57
C PHE A 264 -16.46 -11.11 11.97
N ILE A 265 -15.59 -10.21 12.41
CA ILE A 265 -15.03 -10.27 13.76
C ILE A 265 -16.09 -10.05 14.82
N LEU A 266 -17.02 -9.11 14.63
CA LEU A 266 -18.15 -8.95 15.56
C LEU A 266 -18.97 -10.25 15.67
N ILE A 267 -19.19 -10.95 14.55
CA ILE A 267 -19.87 -12.25 14.54
C ILE A 267 -19.06 -13.28 15.34
N LEU A 268 -17.74 -13.36 15.16
CA LEU A 268 -16.89 -14.29 15.91
C LEU A 268 -16.92 -14.01 17.42
N ILE A 269 -16.84 -12.73 17.81
CA ILE A 269 -16.87 -12.30 19.21
C ILE A 269 -18.22 -12.67 19.84
N TYR A 270 -19.32 -12.35 19.16
CA TYR A 270 -20.67 -12.59 19.68
C TYR A 270 -21.00 -14.09 19.77
N ARG A 271 -20.67 -14.86 18.72
CA ARG A 271 -20.92 -16.30 18.68
C ARG A 271 -19.91 -17.11 19.51
N ASN A 272 -18.79 -16.51 19.90
CA ASN A 272 -17.69 -17.17 20.60
C ASN A 272 -17.19 -18.41 19.83
N VAL A 273 -17.07 -18.26 18.51
CA VAL A 273 -16.60 -19.32 17.59
C VAL A 273 -15.27 -18.88 16.98
N ASP A 274 -14.32 -19.81 16.96
CA ASP A 274 -12.99 -19.64 16.38
C ASP A 274 -12.68 -20.79 15.41
N TYR A 275 -11.70 -20.57 14.52
CA TYR A 275 -11.37 -21.53 13.48
C TYR A 275 -9.87 -21.86 13.44
N GLY A 276 -9.55 -23.03 12.90
CA GLY A 276 -8.18 -23.42 12.56
C GLY A 276 -7.20 -23.41 13.74
N PRO A 277 -5.95 -22.97 13.53
CA PRO A 277 -4.95 -22.86 14.60
C PRO A 277 -5.37 -21.95 15.75
N MET A 278 -6.09 -20.86 15.45
CA MET A 278 -6.59 -19.91 16.45
C MET A 278 -7.57 -20.58 17.42
N LEU A 279 -8.46 -21.47 16.94
CA LEU A 279 -9.34 -22.24 17.82
C LEU A 279 -8.57 -23.11 18.83
N LYS A 280 -7.46 -23.72 18.39
CA LYS A 280 -6.61 -24.54 19.27
C LYS A 280 -5.96 -23.66 20.35
N ALA A 281 -5.46 -22.49 19.95
CA ALA A 281 -4.89 -21.52 20.87
C ALA A 281 -5.92 -21.00 21.89
N GLU A 282 -7.14 -20.66 21.43
CA GLU A 282 -8.21 -20.20 22.30
C GLU A 282 -8.62 -21.27 23.30
N ARG A 283 -8.85 -22.52 22.86
CA ARG A 283 -9.17 -23.63 23.76
C ARG A 283 -8.08 -23.84 24.83
N LYS A 284 -6.80 -23.74 24.44
CA LYS A 284 -5.68 -23.82 25.38
C LYS A 284 -5.69 -22.68 26.39
N ALA A 285 -5.91 -21.44 25.94
CA ALA A 285 -6.01 -20.27 26.81
C ALA A 285 -7.16 -20.42 27.82
N ARG A 286 -8.29 -21.00 27.42
CA ARG A 286 -9.44 -21.26 28.31
C ARG A 286 -9.15 -22.31 29.39
N THR A 287 -8.48 -23.40 29.04
CA THR A 287 -8.28 -24.56 29.93
C THR A 287 -7.06 -24.42 30.83
N VAL A 288 -5.91 -24.03 30.26
CA VAL A 288 -4.60 -24.01 30.95
C VAL A 288 -4.18 -22.58 31.33
N GLY A 289 -4.85 -21.56 30.78
CA GLY A 289 -4.40 -20.17 30.89
C GLY A 289 -3.33 -19.84 29.86
N ILE A 290 -2.84 -18.60 29.90
CA ILE A 290 -1.81 -18.11 28.97
C ILE A 290 -0.46 -18.27 29.66
N THR A 291 0.28 -19.32 29.27
CA THR A 291 1.67 -19.49 29.70
C THR A 291 2.50 -18.42 29.00
N GLU A 292 3.33 -17.67 29.73
CA GLU A 292 4.33 -16.79 29.14
C GLU A 292 5.32 -17.63 28.33
N GLN A 293 5.05 -17.84 27.05
CA GLN A 293 6.14 -18.19 26.14
C GLN A 293 7.02 -16.95 26.02
N ALA A 294 8.31 -17.14 26.32
CA ALA A 294 9.37 -16.15 26.16
C ALA A 294 9.43 -15.69 24.70
N VAL A 295 8.69 -14.63 24.37
CA VAL A 295 8.85 -13.94 23.10
C VAL A 295 10.07 -13.05 23.24
N ASN A 296 11.09 -13.35 22.45
CA ASN A 296 12.35 -12.62 22.30
C ASN A 296 12.20 -11.12 22.61
N GLN A 297 12.89 -10.65 23.66
CA GLN A 297 13.02 -9.24 24.06
C GLN A 297 13.81 -8.38 23.04
N GLY A 298 13.97 -8.84 21.80
CA GLY A 298 14.90 -8.27 20.81
C GLY A 298 14.32 -7.18 19.90
N PHE A 299 13.04 -6.82 20.02
CA PHE A 299 12.46 -5.68 19.29
C PHE A 299 12.23 -4.52 20.26
N SER A 300 13.20 -3.59 20.31
CA SER A 300 13.01 -2.29 20.94
C SER A 300 11.93 -1.52 20.17
N ASN A 301 10.72 -1.53 20.70
CA ASN A 301 9.63 -0.68 20.23
C ASN A 301 9.90 0.75 20.70
N ASP A 302 10.59 1.56 19.91
CA ASP A 302 10.84 2.99 20.16
C ASP A 302 9.56 3.85 20.23
N LEU A 303 8.40 3.22 20.02
CA LEU A 303 7.06 3.81 20.16
C LEU A 303 6.27 3.26 21.35
N GLN A 304 6.87 2.46 22.24
CA GLN A 304 6.24 2.14 23.52
C GLN A 304 5.92 3.43 24.26
N ILE A 305 4.63 3.67 24.53
CA ILE A 305 4.21 4.85 25.28
C ILE A 305 4.69 4.65 26.72
N SER A 306 5.84 5.24 27.06
CA SER A 306 6.47 5.17 28.38
C SER A 306 5.45 5.32 29.50
N ASP A 307 5.51 4.47 30.52
CA ASP A 307 4.67 4.54 31.72
C ASP A 307 4.79 5.89 32.44
N ALA A 308 5.86 6.66 32.19
CA ALA A 308 6.04 8.02 32.68
C ALA A 308 5.08 9.04 32.05
N ILE A 309 4.52 8.75 30.86
CA ILE A 309 3.53 9.61 30.19
C ILE A 309 2.17 9.38 30.86
N LYS A 310 1.82 10.29 31.78
CA LYS A 310 0.48 10.33 32.39
C LYS A 310 -0.55 10.69 31.32
N ALA A 311 -1.69 9.99 31.33
CA ALA A 311 -2.86 10.42 30.59
C ALA A 311 -3.20 11.84 31.05
N ARG A 312 -3.06 12.81 30.15
CA ARG A 312 -3.68 14.11 30.30
C ARG A 312 -5.02 13.96 29.59
N TRP A 313 -6.10 14.32 30.27
CA TRP A 313 -7.51 14.15 29.88
C TRP A 313 -8.05 12.73 30.14
#